data_AF-A0A9D1D2A9-F1
#
_entry.id   AF-A0A9D1D2A9-F1
#
_cell.length_a   1.000
_cell.length_b   1.000
_cell.length_c   1.000
_cell.angle_alpha   90.00
_cell.angle_beta   90.00
_cell.angle_gamma   90.00
#
_symmetry.space_group_name_H-M   'P 1'
#
loop_
_entity.id
_entity.type
_entity.pdbx_description
1 polymer ?
#
loop_
_entity_poly.entity_id
_entity_poly.type
_entity_poly.pdbx_seq_one_letter_code
_entity_poly.pdbx_strand_id
1 'polypeptide(L)'
;MGKRIRIAVIMLLFLLVVVMLTSTNVLAAEKGREKKEKGKPLTYEPKVLSAINEGTTRVQVYVYSHTTLYIRNGSTLIAQRRYGRNGVKTVRIPRQKKGKRLSFQLRNNLTNLLGPMVYRTVERRDLPLSLSRANFALQP
;
A
#
# COMPACT_ATOMS: atom_id res chain seq x y z
N MET A 1 -40.35 -67.46 -7.99
CA MET A 1 -39.01 -66.82 -8.00
C MET A 1 -39.00 -65.31 -8.31
N GLY A 2 -40.13 -64.62 -8.56
CA GLY A 2 -40.13 -63.24 -9.09
C GLY A 2 -40.32 -62.08 -8.10
N LYS A 3 -40.89 -62.30 -6.90
CA LYS A 3 -41.18 -61.20 -5.94
C LYS A 3 -39.94 -60.67 -5.23
N ARG A 4 -39.03 -61.56 -4.81
CA ARG A 4 -37.78 -61.19 -4.11
C ARG A 4 -36.81 -60.44 -5.03
N ILE A 5 -36.75 -60.82 -6.31
CA ILE A 5 -35.93 -60.14 -7.32
C ILE A 5 -36.47 -58.74 -7.64
N ARG A 6 -37.80 -58.58 -7.76
CA ARG A 6 -38.42 -57.25 -7.98
C ARG A 6 -38.19 -56.30 -6.80
N ILE A 7 -38.26 -56.79 -5.57
CA ILE A 7 -37.97 -55.98 -4.37
C ILE A 7 -36.49 -55.61 -4.33
N ALA A 8 -35.58 -56.54 -4.64
CA ALA A 8 -34.14 -56.25 -4.70
C ALA A 8 -33.79 -55.21 -5.76
N VAL A 9 -34.43 -55.26 -6.94
CA VAL A 9 -34.22 -54.27 -8.02
C VAL A 9 -34.78 -52.90 -7.64
N ILE A 10 -35.96 -52.84 -6.99
CA ILE A 10 -36.54 -51.58 -6.51
C ILE A 10 -35.68 -50.97 -5.40
N MET A 11 -35.16 -51.79 -4.47
CA MET A 11 -34.26 -51.34 -3.41
C MET A 11 -32.92 -50.83 -3.96
N LEU A 12 -32.37 -51.47 -5.00
CA LEU A 12 -31.15 -51.01 -5.68
C LEU A 12 -31.36 -49.70 -6.44
N LEU A 13 -32.50 -49.53 -7.11
CA LEU A 13 -32.88 -48.27 -7.76
C LEU A 13 -33.08 -47.15 -6.74
N PHE A 14 -33.73 -47.44 -5.61
CA PHE A 14 -33.91 -46.47 -4.53
C PHE A 14 -32.57 -46.07 -3.90
N LEU A 15 -31.65 -47.02 -3.71
CA LEU A 15 -30.30 -46.75 -3.22
C LEU A 15 -29.52 -45.84 -4.18
N LEU A 16 -29.61 -46.06 -5.49
CA LEU A 16 -28.98 -45.20 -6.50
C LEU A 16 -29.56 -43.77 -6.50
N VAL A 17 -30.88 -43.62 -6.31
CA VAL A 17 -31.53 -42.30 -6.19
C VAL A 17 -31.08 -41.58 -4.91
N VAL A 18 -30.97 -42.28 -3.78
CA VAL A 18 -30.45 -41.71 -2.53
C VAL A 18 -28.98 -41.27 -2.67
N VAL A 19 -28.15 -42.05 -3.36
CA VAL A 19 -26.74 -41.66 -3.62
C VAL A 19 -26.65 -40.39 -4.47
N MET A 20 -27.51 -40.24 -5.49
CA MET A 20 -27.56 -39.03 -6.34
C MET A 20 -28.09 -37.78 -5.61
N LEU A 21 -28.88 -37.95 -4.55
CA LEU A 21 -29.34 -36.85 -3.69
C LEU A 21 -28.27 -36.36 -2.70
N THR A 22 -27.20 -37.12 -2.48
CA THR A 22 -26.14 -36.76 -1.52
C THR A 22 -24.93 -36.04 -2.13
N SER A 23 -24.84 -35.92 -3.46
CA SER A 23 -23.66 -35.43 -4.18
C SER A 23 -23.70 -33.95 -4.62
N THR A 24 -24.28 -33.06 -3.81
CA THR A 24 -24.03 -31.61 -3.95
C THR A 24 -23.98 -30.88 -2.60
N ASN A 25 -23.18 -31.33 -1.64
CA ASN A 25 -22.85 -30.51 -0.46
C ASN A 25 -21.43 -30.77 0.06
N VAL A 26 -20.43 -30.60 -0.80
CA VAL A 26 -19.05 -30.36 -0.34
C VAL A 26 -18.59 -29.02 -0.91
N LEU A 27 -18.91 -27.95 -0.19
CA LEU A 27 -18.23 -26.65 -0.24
C LEU A 27 -18.46 -25.93 1.10
N ALA A 28 -18.09 -26.60 2.19
CA ALA A 28 -17.65 -25.99 3.43
C ALA A 28 -16.18 -26.41 3.58
N ALA A 29 -15.19 -25.59 3.89
CA ALA A 29 -15.16 -24.19 4.25
C ALA A 29 -13.71 -23.73 4.06
N GLU A 30 -13.44 -22.74 3.22
CA GLU A 30 -12.21 -21.95 3.37
C GLU A 30 -12.44 -20.52 2.86
N LYS A 31 -13.21 -19.78 3.63
CA LYS A 31 -12.98 -18.36 3.81
C LYS A 31 -13.78 -17.93 5.03
N GLY A 32 -13.06 -17.73 6.13
CA GLY A 32 -13.51 -16.79 7.15
C GLY A 32 -13.89 -15.50 6.42
N ARG A 33 -15.18 -15.29 6.24
CA ARG A 33 -15.72 -13.97 5.92
C ARG A 33 -15.53 -13.17 7.19
N GLU A 34 -14.35 -12.57 7.33
CA GLU A 34 -14.26 -11.28 7.99
C GLU A 34 -15.42 -10.45 7.47
N LYS A 35 -16.31 -10.05 8.37
CA LYS A 35 -17.31 -9.03 8.08
C LYS A 35 -16.52 -7.83 7.55
N LYS A 36 -16.57 -7.60 6.23
CA LYS A 36 -16.22 -6.30 5.67
C LYS A 36 -17.26 -5.34 6.22
N GLU A 37 -16.96 -4.77 7.39
CA GLU A 37 -17.28 -3.39 7.65
C GLU A 37 -16.96 -2.67 6.34
N LYS A 38 -17.94 -1.99 5.74
CA LYS A 38 -17.70 -1.13 4.57
C LYS A 38 -16.84 0.04 5.08
N GLY A 39 -15.57 -0.27 5.33
CA GLY A 39 -14.57 0.67 5.80
C GLY A 39 -14.45 1.74 4.74
N LYS A 40 -14.23 2.98 5.20
CA LYS A 40 -13.84 4.09 4.34
C LYS A 40 -12.84 3.58 3.29
N PRO A 41 -12.96 4.02 2.02
CA PRO A 41 -12.03 3.60 0.99
C PRO A 41 -10.60 3.79 1.51
N LEU A 42 -9.79 2.73 1.44
CA LEU A 42 -8.39 2.78 1.89
C LEU A 42 -7.66 3.85 1.06
N THR A 43 -7.52 5.03 1.65
CA THR A 43 -6.80 6.13 1.05
C THR A 43 -5.31 5.87 1.20
N TYR A 44 -4.62 5.63 0.09
CA TYR A 44 -3.17 5.43 0.03
C TYR A 44 -2.41 6.76 0.20
N GLU A 45 -2.73 7.55 1.22
CA GLU A 45 -2.07 8.81 1.51
C GLU A 45 -0.71 8.55 2.20
N PRO A 46 0.43 8.94 1.59
CA PRO A 46 1.73 8.76 2.21
C PRO A 46 1.91 9.67 3.43
N LYS A 47 2.50 9.16 4.52
CA LYS A 47 2.84 10.02 5.68
C LYS A 47 4.32 10.32 5.69
N VAL A 48 4.69 11.57 5.39
CA VAL A 48 6.09 12.03 5.42
C VAL A 48 6.42 12.49 6.84
N LEU A 49 7.35 11.78 7.49
CA LEU A 49 7.63 11.90 8.93
C LEU A 49 8.74 12.92 9.27
N SER A 50 9.61 13.23 8.31
CA SER A 50 10.74 14.14 8.53
C SER A 50 10.50 15.48 7.85
N ALA A 51 10.95 16.55 8.50
CA ALA A 51 11.16 17.84 7.83
C ALA A 51 12.16 17.66 6.68
N ILE A 52 12.04 18.48 5.64
CA ILE A 52 12.89 18.43 4.46
C ILE A 52 13.58 19.78 4.33
N ASN A 53 14.91 19.77 4.37
CA ASN A 53 15.73 20.95 4.11
C ASN A 53 16.69 20.70 2.94
N GLU A 54 17.44 21.74 2.56
CA GLU A 54 18.41 21.70 1.45
C GLU A 54 19.45 20.59 1.55
N GLY A 55 19.70 20.12 2.78
CA GLY A 55 20.62 19.05 3.06
C GLY A 55 20.07 17.64 2.99
N THR A 56 18.75 17.51 2.88
CA THR A 56 18.06 16.23 3.03
C THR A 56 18.33 15.35 1.82
N THR A 57 18.88 14.16 2.07
CA THR A 57 19.11 13.12 1.05
C THR A 57 18.34 11.83 1.35
N ARG A 58 17.69 11.76 2.51
CA ARG A 58 16.92 10.61 3.00
C ARG A 58 15.65 11.12 3.66
N VAL A 59 14.50 10.60 3.25
CA VAL A 59 13.19 10.97 3.80
C VAL A 59 12.51 9.73 4.36
N GLN A 60 11.98 9.81 5.57
CA GLN A 60 11.17 8.76 6.16
C GLN A 60 9.70 8.95 5.77
N VAL A 61 9.13 7.93 5.11
CA VAL A 61 7.75 7.94 4.62
C VAL A 61 7.07 6.65 5.04
N TYR A 62 5.90 6.74 5.68
CA TYR A 62 5.02 5.59 5.85
C TYR A 62 4.30 5.30 4.54
N VAL A 63 4.40 4.06 4.07
CA VAL A 63 3.79 3.57 2.83
C VAL A 63 2.92 2.35 3.11
N TYR A 64 2.05 2.01 2.16
CA TYR A 64 1.17 0.83 2.24
C TYR A 64 1.69 -0.33 1.40
N SER A 65 1.24 -1.55 1.69
CA SER A 65 1.59 -2.76 0.93
C SER A 65 1.17 -2.63 -0.53
N HIS A 66 1.93 -3.26 -1.42
CA HIS A 66 1.71 -3.25 -2.87
C HIS A 66 1.59 -1.85 -3.49
N THR A 67 2.26 -0.83 -2.95
CA THR A 67 2.24 0.52 -3.53
C THR A 67 3.55 0.90 -4.22
N THR A 68 3.49 1.88 -5.11
CA THR A 68 4.65 2.58 -5.66
C THR A 68 4.60 4.03 -5.22
N LEU A 69 5.65 4.49 -4.56
CA LEU A 69 5.85 5.89 -4.19
C LEU A 69 6.51 6.66 -5.32
N TYR A 70 5.95 7.82 -5.61
CA TYR A 70 6.49 8.83 -6.50
C TYR A 70 6.76 10.09 -5.68
N ILE A 71 7.99 10.61 -5.80
CA ILE A 71 8.38 11.89 -5.22
C ILE A 71 8.76 12.81 -6.38
N ARG A 72 8.11 13.97 -6.47
CA ARG A 72 8.36 14.95 -7.53
C ARG A 72 8.69 16.33 -6.98
N ASN A 73 9.43 17.10 -7.78
CA ASN A 73 9.58 18.54 -7.62
C ASN A 73 8.91 19.21 -8.82
N GLY A 74 7.70 19.75 -8.64
CA GLY A 74 6.84 20.13 -9.76
C GLY A 74 6.52 18.92 -10.65
N SER A 75 6.86 19.02 -11.94
CA SER A 75 6.70 17.92 -12.92
C SER A 75 7.86 16.91 -12.91
N THR A 76 9.01 17.26 -12.33
CA THR A 76 10.21 16.42 -12.36
C THR A 76 10.12 15.29 -11.34
N LEU A 77 10.24 14.04 -11.79
CA LEU A 77 10.38 12.87 -10.91
C LEU A 77 11.78 12.83 -10.29
N ILE A 78 11.86 12.91 -8.97
CA ILE A 78 13.14 12.91 -8.24
C ILE A 78 13.41 11.60 -7.49
N ALA A 79 12.37 10.80 -7.22
CA ALA A 79 12.52 9.43 -6.74
C ALA A 79 11.27 8.59 -7.01
N GLN A 80 11.49 7.29 -7.24
CA GLN A 80 10.42 6.29 -7.39
C GLN A 80 10.83 4.98 -6.74
N ARG A 81 9.94 4.38 -5.93
CA ARG A 81 10.17 3.07 -5.29
C ARG A 81 8.89 2.27 -5.12
N ARG A 82 8.98 0.96 -5.39
CA ARG A 82 7.92 -0.03 -5.17
C ARG A 82 8.08 -0.67 -3.79
N TYR A 83 6.96 -0.91 -3.11
CA TYR A 83 6.91 -1.54 -1.79
C TYR A 83 5.94 -2.71 -1.80
N GLY A 84 6.42 -3.89 -1.38
CA GLY A 84 5.59 -5.07 -1.18
C GLY A 84 4.81 -5.04 0.13
N ARG A 85 5.40 -4.49 1.20
CA ARG A 85 4.82 -4.41 2.54
C ARG A 85 4.75 -2.97 3.05
N ASN A 86 3.73 -2.68 3.84
CA ASN A 86 3.55 -1.41 4.52
C ASN A 86 4.66 -1.13 5.56
N GLY A 87 4.65 0.09 6.09
CA GLY A 87 5.53 0.55 7.16
C GLY A 87 6.32 1.79 6.81
N VAL A 88 7.12 2.26 7.77
CA VAL A 88 8.05 3.38 7.56
C VAL A 88 9.22 2.92 6.69
N LYS A 89 9.50 3.68 5.63
CA LYS A 89 10.58 3.41 4.69
C LYS A 89 11.46 4.65 4.54
N THR A 90 12.76 4.42 4.45
CA THR A 90 13.73 5.47 4.11
C THR A 90 13.91 5.53 2.61
N VAL A 91 13.66 6.69 2.02
CA VAL A 91 13.77 6.93 0.57
C VAL A 91 14.90 7.90 0.31
N ARG A 92 15.83 7.53 -0.57
CA ARG A 92 16.89 8.44 -1.01
C ARG A 92 16.33 9.41 -2.04
N ILE A 93 16.63 10.70 -1.87
CA ILE A 93 16.32 11.77 -2.82
C ILE A 93 17.57 12.61 -3.09
N PRO A 94 17.72 13.20 -4.28
CA PRO A 94 18.73 14.23 -4.51
C PRO A 94 18.42 15.48 -3.68
N ARG A 95 19.46 16.25 -3.31
CA ARG A 95 19.30 17.52 -2.61
C ARG A 95 18.43 18.47 -3.44
N GLN A 96 17.60 19.26 -2.76
CA GLN A 96 16.66 20.20 -3.37
C GLN A 96 16.97 21.61 -2.86
N LYS A 97 16.77 22.64 -3.70
CA LYS A 97 16.91 24.04 -3.28
C LYS A 97 15.80 24.43 -2.30
N LYS A 98 16.07 25.36 -1.37
CA LYS A 98 15.05 25.94 -0.47
C LYS A 98 13.86 26.47 -1.27
N GLY A 99 12.67 26.38 -0.66
CA GLY A 99 11.42 26.93 -1.18
C GLY A 99 10.75 26.06 -2.25
N LYS A 100 11.39 24.98 -2.69
CA LYS A 100 10.76 24.02 -3.59
C LYS A 100 9.67 23.22 -2.86
N ARG A 101 8.56 22.97 -3.56
CA ARG A 101 7.42 22.20 -3.04
C ARG A 101 7.45 20.80 -3.64
N LEU A 102 7.82 19.82 -2.82
CA LEU A 102 7.87 18.42 -3.22
C LEU A 102 6.50 17.78 -3.04
N SER A 103 6.11 16.91 -3.97
CA SER A 103 4.90 16.10 -3.87
C SER A 103 5.23 14.63 -3.67
N PHE A 104 4.45 13.98 -2.83
CA PHE A 104 4.55 12.56 -2.49
C PHE A 104 3.22 11.91 -2.82
N GLN A 105 3.23 10.84 -3.62
CA GLN A 105 2.02 10.15 -4.03
C GLN A 105 2.27 8.65 -4.09
N LEU A 106 1.31 7.86 -3.59
CA LEU A 106 1.33 6.41 -3.73
C LEU A 106 0.36 5.99 -4.83
N ARG A 107 0.78 5.06 -5.67
CA ARG A 107 -0.08 4.30 -6.56
C ARG A 107 -0.26 2.90 -5.99
N ASN A 108 -1.49 2.43 -5.85
CA ASN A 108 -1.74 1.02 -5.58
C ASN A 108 -1.44 0.21 -6.84
N ASN A 109 -0.56 -0.79 -6.77
CA ASN A 109 -0.14 -1.57 -7.94
C ASN A 109 -1.11 -2.70 -8.31
N LEU A 110 -2.09 -3.02 -7.45
CA LEU A 110 -3.15 -3.99 -7.72
C LEU A 110 -4.33 -3.35 -8.45
N THR A 111 -4.69 -2.12 -8.07
CA THR A 111 -5.85 -1.40 -8.63
C THR A 111 -5.50 -0.25 -9.55
N ASN A 112 -4.21 0.10 -9.67
CA ASN A 112 -3.71 1.30 -10.36
C ASN A 112 -4.26 2.64 -9.84
N LEU A 113 -5.01 2.66 -8.74
CA LEU A 113 -5.52 3.88 -8.12
C LEU A 113 -4.40 4.71 -7.50
N LEU A 114 -4.46 6.03 -7.71
CA LEU A 114 -3.60 7.00 -7.05
C LEU A 114 -4.21 7.45 -5.73
N GLY A 115 -3.39 7.49 -4.68
CA GLY A 115 -3.71 8.16 -3.44
C GLY A 115 -3.58 9.70 -3.56
N PRO A 116 -4.05 10.43 -2.55
CA PRO A 116 -3.84 11.87 -2.44
C PRO A 116 -2.36 12.25 -2.48
N MET A 117 -2.08 13.45 -2.99
CA MET A 117 -0.75 14.02 -2.93
C MET A 117 -0.52 14.70 -1.57
N VAL A 118 0.61 14.40 -0.95
CA VAL A 118 1.10 15.14 0.21
C VAL A 118 2.24 16.04 -0.21
N TYR A 119 2.21 17.30 0.23
CA TYR A 119 3.24 18.28 -0.10
C TYR A 119 4.14 18.59 1.08
N ARG A 120 5.42 18.83 0.79
CA ARG A 120 6.41 19.35 1.73
C ARG A 120 7.24 20.44 1.07
N THR A 121 7.45 21.54 1.79
CA THR A 121 8.34 22.61 1.36
C THR A 121 9.76 22.29 1.82
N VAL A 122 10.74 22.56 0.97
CA VAL A 122 12.15 22.44 1.33
C VAL A 122 12.58 23.67 2.12
N GLU A 123 12.95 23.46 3.37
CA GLU A 123 13.43 24.49 4.27
C GLU A 123 14.91 24.79 4.04
N ARG A 124 15.39 25.92 4.58
CA ARG A 124 16.83 26.18 4.61
C ARG A 124 17.48 25.13 5.51
N ARG A 125 18.68 24.65 5.17
CA ARG A 125 19.46 23.92 6.16
C ARG A 125 19.87 24.91 7.25
N ASP A 126 19.48 24.67 8.49
CA ASP A 126 19.95 25.48 9.60
C ASP A 126 21.48 25.34 9.68
N LEU A 127 22.20 26.41 9.36
CA LEU A 127 23.63 26.49 9.61
C LEU A 127 23.81 26.70 11.12
N PRO A 128 24.77 26.00 11.78
CA PRO A 128 25.11 26.32 13.15
C PRO A 128 25.53 27.79 13.23
N LEU A 129 24.97 28.50 14.23
CA LEU A 129 25.14 29.96 14.42
C LEU A 129 26.61 30.41 14.51
N SER A 130 27.54 29.49 14.82
CA SER A 130 28.98 29.76 14.85
C SER A 130 29.57 30.19 13.50
N LEU A 131 29.02 29.73 12.36
CA LEU A 131 29.50 30.09 11.03
C LEU A 131 28.89 31.39 10.48
N SER A 132 27.83 31.90 11.11
CA SER A 132 27.19 33.17 10.71
C SER A 132 27.98 34.39 11.18
N ARG A 133 28.60 34.31 12.37
CA ARG A 133 29.37 35.42 12.97
C ARG A 133 30.74 35.65 12.32
N ALA A 134 31.34 34.63 11.71
CA ALA A 134 32.66 34.74 11.08
C ALA A 134 32.67 35.64 9.83
N ASN A 135 31.55 35.77 9.12
CA ASN A 135 31.45 36.60 7.90
C ASN A 135 31.15 38.09 8.17
N PHE A 136 30.80 38.45 9.40
CA PHE A 136 30.61 39.86 9.79
C PHE A 136 31.90 40.54 10.25
N ALA A 137 32.95 39.77 10.57
CA ALA A 137 34.21 40.30 11.10
C ALA A 137 35.27 40.60 10.03
N LEU A 138 34.96 40.44 8.73
CA LEU A 138 35.90 40.59 7.62
C LEU A 138 35.42 41.56 6.53
N GLN A 139 34.47 42.45 6.84
CA GLN A 139 34.17 43.58 5.96
C GLN A 139 35.04 44.78 6.41
N PRO A 140 36.01 45.24 5.60
CA PRO A 140 36.69 46.51 5.83
C PRO A 140 35.73 47.70 5.62
#